data_AF-A0A452HLQ4-F1
#
_entry.id   AF-A0A452HLQ4-F1
#
_cell.length_a   1.000
_cell.length_b   1.000
_cell.length_c   1.000
_cell.angle_alpha   90.00
_cell.angle_beta   90.00
_cell.angle_gamma   90.00
#
_symmetry.space_group_name_H-M   'P 1'
#
loop_
_entity.id
_entity.type
_entity.pdbx_description
1 polymer ?
#
loop_
_entity_poly.entity_id
_entity_poly.type
_entity_poly.pdbx_seq_one_letter_code
_entity_poly.pdbx_strand_id
1 'polypeptide(L)'
;EHRSPTGPAEARESFLSLQGTGPAVSLPAKPGICPKRRVSQDFTPCTNQCHDDRHCPEGQKCCFAGCGLACMSPYTEKAGVCPAVQLEQPEGLCLDTCVDDADCPGDEKCCATGCGYKCRVPLPGTTC
;
A
#
# COMPACT_ATOMS: atom_id res chain seq x y z
N GLU A 1 34.24 -51.71 -20.12
CA GLU A 1 32.78 -51.64 -19.94
C GLU A 1 32.40 -51.65 -18.46
N HIS A 2 32.61 -50.53 -17.78
CA HIS A 2 32.19 -50.37 -16.39
C HIS A 2 30.67 -50.10 -16.31
N ARG A 3 30.10 -50.74 -15.30
CA ARG A 3 28.69 -50.95 -14.96
C ARG A 3 27.96 -49.68 -14.54
N SER A 4 26.67 -49.57 -14.92
CA SER A 4 25.68 -48.75 -14.19
C SER A 4 24.49 -49.62 -13.75
N PRO A 5 23.92 -49.37 -12.55
CA PRO A 5 23.05 -50.32 -11.86
C PRO A 5 21.56 -49.97 -11.94
N THR A 6 20.78 -51.02 -11.68
CA THR A 6 19.35 -51.11 -11.37
C THR A 6 18.92 -50.36 -10.10
N GLY A 7 17.74 -49.73 -10.12
CA GLY A 7 16.98 -49.38 -8.91
C GLY A 7 15.79 -48.44 -9.17
N PRO A 8 14.58 -48.72 -8.65
CA PRO A 8 13.36 -47.92 -8.88
C PRO A 8 13.06 -46.96 -7.71
N ALA A 9 12.45 -45.80 -8.00
CA ALA A 9 11.74 -44.96 -7.04
C ALA A 9 10.82 -44.01 -7.84
N GLU A 10 9.54 -44.32 -8.02
CA GLU A 10 8.40 -44.04 -7.14
C GLU A 10 7.83 -42.62 -7.31
N ALA A 11 6.49 -42.58 -7.37
CA ALA A 11 5.62 -41.43 -7.17
C ALA A 11 5.62 -40.33 -8.25
N ARG A 12 4.94 -40.64 -9.38
CA ARG A 12 4.20 -39.61 -10.14
C ARG A 12 3.00 -39.21 -9.29
N GLU A 13 3.23 -38.31 -8.34
CA GLU A 13 2.13 -37.70 -7.59
C GLU A 13 1.34 -36.82 -8.56
N SER A 14 0.22 -37.41 -8.97
CA SER A 14 -0.89 -36.74 -9.62
C SER A 14 -1.42 -35.66 -8.68
N PHE A 15 -0.81 -34.47 -8.69
CA PHE A 15 -1.42 -33.32 -8.03
C PHE A 15 -2.53 -32.82 -8.94
N LEU A 16 -3.77 -33.17 -8.58
CA LEU A 16 -4.98 -32.52 -9.06
C LEU A 16 -4.71 -31.02 -9.15
N SER A 17 -4.73 -30.46 -10.36
CA SER A 17 -5.00 -29.04 -10.56
C SER A 17 -6.41 -28.78 -10.08
N LEU A 18 -6.58 -28.61 -8.77
CA LEU A 18 -7.76 -27.99 -8.23
C LEU A 18 -7.69 -26.52 -8.65
N GLN A 19 -8.22 -26.26 -9.84
CA GLN A 19 -8.53 -24.93 -10.31
C GLN A 19 -9.51 -24.38 -9.28
N GLY A 20 -8.99 -23.59 -8.34
CA GLY A 20 -9.79 -22.90 -7.34
C GLY A 20 -10.62 -21.82 -8.03
N THR A 21 -11.65 -22.20 -8.77
CA THR A 21 -12.77 -21.34 -9.18
C THR A 21 -13.76 -21.21 -8.03
N GLY A 22 -13.26 -21.07 -6.80
CA GLY A 22 -14.05 -20.60 -5.69
C GLY A 22 -14.23 -19.09 -5.81
N PRO A 23 -15.32 -18.51 -5.27
CA PRO A 23 -15.37 -17.07 -5.11
C PRO A 23 -14.13 -16.67 -4.31
N ALA A 24 -13.35 -15.70 -4.82
CA ALA A 24 -12.31 -15.08 -4.02
C ALA A 24 -13.00 -14.53 -2.77
N VAL A 25 -12.91 -15.26 -1.66
CA VAL A 25 -13.37 -14.78 -0.37
C VAL A 25 -12.44 -13.62 -0.06
N SER A 26 -12.86 -12.42 -0.42
CA SER A 26 -12.19 -11.19 -0.06
C SER A 26 -12.35 -11.07 1.45
N LEU A 27 -11.39 -11.65 2.17
CA LEU A 27 -11.29 -11.50 3.60
C LEU A 27 -11.16 -10.00 3.90
N PRO A 28 -11.77 -9.52 5.01
CA PRO A 28 -11.71 -8.11 5.35
C PRO A 28 -10.25 -7.67 5.45
N ALA A 29 -9.94 -6.53 4.81
CA ALA A 29 -8.62 -5.92 4.90
C ALA A 29 -8.27 -5.68 6.37
N LYS A 30 -6.98 -5.84 6.74
CA LYS A 30 -6.53 -5.51 8.09
C LYS A 30 -6.86 -4.03 8.38
N PRO A 31 -7.21 -3.67 9.62
CA PRO A 31 -7.58 -2.29 9.95
C PRO A 31 -6.43 -1.30 9.72
N GLY A 32 -6.78 -0.02 9.56
CA GLY A 32 -5.83 1.06 9.31
C GLY A 32 -5.55 1.31 7.82
N ILE A 33 -4.86 2.42 7.55
CA ILE A 33 -4.61 2.95 6.20
C ILE A 33 -3.14 2.75 5.84
N CYS A 34 -2.88 2.36 4.59
CA CYS A 34 -1.52 2.29 4.06
C CYS A 34 -0.91 3.69 3.95
N PRO A 35 0.33 3.89 4.43
CA PRO A 35 1.10 5.09 4.13
C PRO A 35 1.21 5.30 2.61
N LYS A 36 0.97 6.52 2.15
CA LYS A 36 1.15 6.89 0.75
C LYS A 36 2.63 7.08 0.48
N ARG A 37 3.11 6.58 -0.67
CA ARG A 37 4.50 6.71 -1.10
C ARG A 37 4.54 7.29 -2.50
N ARG A 38 5.52 8.17 -2.73
CA ARG A 38 5.83 8.66 -4.07
C ARG A 38 6.35 7.49 -4.92
N VAL A 39 6.01 7.52 -6.20
CA VAL A 39 6.57 6.56 -7.15
C VAL A 39 8.07 6.81 -7.24
N SER A 40 8.88 5.76 -7.10
CA SER A 40 10.32 5.87 -7.32
C SER A 40 10.57 6.25 -8.77
N GLN A 41 11.42 7.25 -8.98
CA GLN A 41 11.83 7.67 -10.32
C GLN A 41 12.91 6.74 -10.90
N ASP A 42 13.44 5.84 -10.09
CA ASP A 42 14.39 4.83 -10.52
C ASP A 42 13.65 3.77 -11.33
N PHE A 43 13.96 3.68 -12.62
CA PHE A 43 13.40 2.69 -13.55
C PHE A 43 13.90 1.26 -13.30
N THR A 44 14.48 0.99 -12.13
CA THR A 44 14.93 -0.35 -11.75
C THR A 44 13.71 -1.23 -11.54
N PRO A 45 13.60 -2.37 -12.25
CA PRO A 45 12.55 -3.35 -12.00
C PRO A 45 12.60 -3.77 -10.53
N CYS A 46 11.47 -3.65 -9.83
CA CYS A 46 11.37 -4.09 -8.46
C CYS A 46 10.22 -5.08 -8.29
N THR A 47 10.36 -5.95 -7.29
CA THR A 47 9.45 -7.08 -7.08
C THR A 47 8.53 -6.79 -5.90
N ASN A 48 7.28 -7.24 -6.00
CA ASN A 48 6.35 -7.22 -4.88
C ASN A 48 6.79 -8.23 -3.82
N GLN A 49 6.92 -7.78 -2.58
CA GLN A 49 7.27 -8.61 -1.42
C GLN A 49 6.04 -9.26 -0.78
N CYS A 50 4.86 -8.72 -1.07
CA CYS A 50 3.56 -9.24 -0.62
C CYS A 50 2.52 -9.05 -1.73
N HIS A 51 1.43 -9.80 -1.66
CA HIS A 51 0.28 -9.66 -2.58
C HIS A 51 -0.95 -9.10 -1.89
N ASP A 52 -1.15 -9.46 -0.61
CA ASP A 52 -2.23 -8.98 0.23
C ASP A 52 -1.78 -8.91 1.69
N ASP A 53 -2.62 -8.34 2.54
CA ASP A 53 -2.35 -8.14 3.97
C ASP A 53 -1.97 -9.44 4.71
N ARG A 54 -2.41 -10.62 4.25
CA ARG A 54 -2.17 -11.90 4.93
C ARG A 54 -0.73 -12.39 4.81
N HIS A 55 -0.05 -11.95 3.75
CA HIS A 55 1.38 -12.22 3.56
C HIS A 55 2.24 -11.44 4.55
N CYS A 56 1.68 -10.38 5.14
CA CYS A 56 2.38 -9.54 6.08
C CYS A 56 2.21 -10.03 7.53
N PRO A 57 3.21 -9.78 8.39
CA PRO A 57 3.12 -10.04 9.82
C PRO A 57 1.88 -9.43 10.48
N GLU A 58 1.59 -9.86 11.70
CA GLU A 58 0.50 -9.29 12.49
C GLU A 58 0.63 -7.76 12.59
N GLY A 59 -0.50 -7.06 12.43
CA GLY A 59 -0.55 -5.60 12.47
C GLY A 59 -0.01 -4.89 11.22
N GLN A 60 0.58 -5.57 10.23
CA GLN A 60 1.09 -4.94 9.00
C GLN A 60 0.20 -5.19 7.79
N LYS A 61 0.15 -4.22 6.89
CA LYS A 61 -0.59 -4.27 5.63
C LYS A 61 0.35 -4.37 4.44
N CYS A 62 -0.14 -4.96 3.34
CA CYS A 62 0.58 -4.97 2.08
C CYS A 62 0.30 -3.67 1.32
N CYS A 63 1.28 -2.77 1.32
CA CYS A 63 1.12 -1.39 0.85
C CYS A 63 2.08 -1.07 -0.29
N PHE A 64 1.73 -0.06 -1.11
CA PHE A 64 2.62 0.45 -2.14
C PHE A 64 3.82 1.19 -1.52
N ALA A 65 5.03 0.71 -1.82
CA ALA A 65 6.27 1.23 -1.25
C ALA A 65 7.04 2.18 -2.19
N GLY A 66 6.50 2.47 -3.38
CA GLY A 66 7.08 3.40 -4.36
C GLY A 66 7.37 2.79 -5.73
N CYS A 67 7.63 1.48 -5.81
CA CYS A 67 7.78 0.79 -7.11
C CYS A 67 7.05 -0.57 -7.13
N GLY A 68 6.72 -1.10 -5.95
CA GLY A 68 6.06 -2.38 -5.75
C GLY A 68 5.42 -2.42 -4.36
N LEU A 69 4.97 -3.60 -3.96
CA LEU A 69 4.28 -3.82 -2.69
C LEU A 69 5.24 -4.32 -1.60
N ALA A 70 5.10 -3.79 -0.39
CA ALA A 70 5.84 -4.24 0.79
C ALA A 70 4.95 -4.19 2.04
N CYS A 71 5.34 -4.95 3.06
CA CYS A 71 4.64 -4.93 4.34
C CYS A 71 5.01 -3.68 5.13
N MET A 72 4.00 -2.89 5.48
CA MET A 72 4.16 -1.61 6.18
C MET A 72 3.20 -1.53 7.37
N SER A 73 3.63 -0.84 8.42
CA SER A 73 2.75 -0.49 9.54
C SER A 73 1.68 0.49 9.05
N PRO A 74 0.39 0.17 9.19
CA PRO A 74 -0.67 1.12 8.88
C PRO A 74 -0.71 2.25 9.90
N TYR A 75 -1.31 3.37 9.49
CA TYR A 75 -1.65 4.45 10.40
C TYR A 75 -3.17 4.61 10.51
N THR A 76 -3.61 5.29 11.56
CA THR A 76 -5.01 5.70 11.71
C THR A 76 -5.16 7.09 11.10
N GLU A 77 -6.17 7.28 10.25
CA GLU A 77 -6.43 8.60 9.68
C GLU A 77 -6.65 9.63 10.78
N LYS A 78 -6.09 10.83 10.61
CA LYS A 78 -6.37 11.93 11.54
C LYS A 78 -7.79 12.42 11.33
N ALA A 79 -8.45 12.76 12.43
CA ALA A 79 -9.83 13.20 12.43
C ALA A 79 -10.02 14.56 11.71
N GLY A 80 -11.26 14.81 11.29
CA GLY A 80 -11.64 16.06 10.62
C GLY A 80 -11.48 16.01 9.10
N VAL A 81 -11.84 17.11 8.44
CA VAL A 81 -11.93 17.20 6.98
C VAL A 81 -11.04 18.34 6.48
N CYS A 82 -10.38 18.11 5.34
CA CYS A 82 -9.60 19.17 4.70
C CYS A 82 -10.48 20.36 4.34
N PRO A 83 -10.02 21.61 4.58
CA PRO A 83 -10.73 22.79 4.13
C PRO A 83 -10.87 22.77 2.61
N ALA A 84 -11.95 23.37 2.09
CA ALA A 84 -12.17 23.48 0.66
C ALA A 84 -10.97 24.16 -0.01
N VAL A 85 -10.59 23.66 -1.18
CA VAL A 85 -9.49 24.25 -1.95
C VAL A 85 -9.95 25.58 -2.49
N GLN A 86 -9.37 26.67 -1.99
CA GLN A 86 -9.47 27.96 -2.64
C GLN A 86 -8.59 27.90 -3.90
N LEU A 87 -9.21 27.97 -5.08
CA LEU A 87 -8.54 27.98 -6.39
C LEU A 87 -7.83 29.31 -6.66
N GLU A 88 -7.09 29.81 -5.68
CA GLU A 88 -6.25 30.99 -5.88
C GLU A 88 -5.05 30.57 -6.75
N GLN A 89 -4.66 31.44 -7.67
CA GLN A 89 -3.47 31.20 -8.48
C GLN A 89 -2.28 31.01 -7.54
N PRO A 90 -1.54 29.89 -7.66
CA PRO A 90 -0.43 29.64 -6.77
C PRO A 90 0.62 30.73 -6.94
N GLU A 91 0.94 31.43 -5.85
CA GLU A 91 2.16 32.23 -5.77
C GLU A 91 3.35 31.26 -5.69
N GLY A 92 3.88 30.85 -6.85
CA GLY A 92 5.08 30.01 -6.96
C GLY A 92 4.86 28.62 -7.57
N LEU A 93 5.87 27.76 -7.40
CA LEU A 93 5.87 26.39 -7.92
C LEU A 93 4.92 25.49 -7.10
N CYS A 94 4.28 24.53 -7.77
CA CYS A 94 3.55 23.46 -7.08
C CYS A 94 4.52 22.65 -6.24
N LEU A 95 4.31 22.72 -4.92
CA LEU A 95 5.13 22.01 -3.97
C LEU A 95 4.24 21.16 -3.08
N ASP A 96 4.55 19.88 -3.05
CA ASP A 96 3.99 18.94 -2.10
C ASP A 96 4.91 18.87 -0.88
N THR A 97 4.45 19.41 0.25
CA THR A 97 5.20 19.34 1.52
C THR A 97 4.84 18.10 2.34
N CYS A 98 3.81 17.36 1.92
CA CYS A 98 3.35 16.12 2.52
C CYS A 98 2.81 15.18 1.42
N VAL A 99 2.67 13.90 1.74
CA VAL A 99 2.06 12.89 0.88
C VAL A 99 0.80 12.34 1.53
N ASP A 100 0.83 12.13 2.85
CA ASP A 100 -0.34 11.77 3.65
C ASP A 100 -0.34 12.45 5.02
N ASP A 101 -1.40 12.21 5.79
CA ASP A 101 -1.58 12.81 7.11
C ASP A 101 -0.45 12.43 8.07
N ALA A 102 0.17 11.25 7.94
CA ALA A 102 1.23 10.83 8.84
C ALA A 102 2.49 11.69 8.70
N ASP A 103 2.69 12.36 7.56
CA ASP A 103 3.77 13.34 7.36
C ASP A 103 3.54 14.63 8.15
N CYS A 104 2.31 14.91 8.57
CA CYS A 104 1.93 16.17 9.20
C CYS A 104 1.97 16.09 10.74
N PRO A 105 2.45 17.17 11.40
CA PRO A 105 2.56 17.20 12.85
C PRO A 105 1.19 17.29 13.53
N GLY A 106 1.09 16.79 14.75
CA GLY A 106 -0.13 16.90 15.58
C GLY A 106 -1.36 16.30 14.88
N ASP A 107 -2.43 17.08 14.79
CA ASP A 107 -3.69 16.68 14.15
C ASP A 107 -3.87 17.26 12.74
N GLU A 108 -2.83 17.87 12.16
CA GLU A 108 -2.90 18.44 10.81
C GLU A 108 -3.02 17.35 9.74
N LYS A 109 -3.85 17.61 8.72
CA LYS A 109 -4.06 16.70 7.58
C LYS A 109 -3.27 17.17 6.37
N CYS A 110 -2.84 16.21 5.54
CA CYS A 110 -2.20 16.51 4.27
C CYS A 110 -3.26 16.81 3.21
N CYS A 111 -3.55 18.09 3.04
CA CYS A 111 -4.65 18.56 2.23
C CYS A 111 -4.18 19.03 0.86
N ALA A 112 -4.98 18.73 -0.16
CA ALA A 112 -4.82 19.34 -1.47
C ALA A 112 -4.95 20.86 -1.34
N THR A 113 -4.12 21.56 -2.09
CA THR A 113 -4.20 23.01 -2.28
C THR A 113 -4.55 23.29 -3.74
N GLY A 114 -4.63 24.56 -4.15
CA GLY A 114 -4.82 24.91 -5.56
C GLY A 114 -3.73 24.34 -6.47
N CYS A 115 -2.58 23.94 -5.90
CA CYS A 115 -1.41 23.42 -6.61
C CYS A 115 -0.50 22.70 -5.60
N GLY A 116 -0.65 21.38 -5.53
CA GLY A 116 0.10 20.48 -4.64
C GLY A 116 -0.57 20.21 -3.27
N TYR A 117 0.18 19.67 -2.32
CA TYR A 117 -0.31 19.25 -0.99
C TYR A 117 0.44 19.91 0.16
N LYS A 118 -0.29 20.36 1.18
CA LYS A 118 0.29 20.96 2.40
C LYS A 118 -0.43 20.51 3.65
N CYS A 119 0.30 20.45 4.76
CA CYS A 119 -0.30 20.25 6.07
C CYS A 119 -1.20 21.43 6.41
N ARG A 120 -2.45 21.15 6.77
CA ARG A 120 -3.44 22.15 7.19
C ARG A 120 -4.21 21.64 8.39
N VAL A 121 -4.58 22.57 9.27
CA VAL A 121 -5.51 22.31 10.36
C VAL A 121 -6.84 21.82 9.78
N PRO A 122 -7.35 20.65 10.20
CA PRO A 122 -8.60 20.14 9.69
C PRO A 122 -9.79 20.92 10.25
N LEU A 123 -10.87 20.98 9.47
CA LEU A 123 -12.16 21.44 9.95
C LEU A 123 -12.84 20.30 10.74
N PRO A 124 -13.72 20.63 11.71
CA PRO A 124 -14.55 19.62 12.37
C PRO A 124 -15.28 18.82 11.29
N GLY A 125 -15.11 17.51 11.30
CA GLY A 125 -15.86 16.65 10.40
C GLY A 125 -17.32 16.68 10.82
N THR A 126 -18.20 17.25 9.99
CA THR A 126 -19.63 17.04 10.15
C THR A 126 -19.84 15.55 9.87
N THR A 127 -19.98 14.78 10.94
CA THR A 127 -20.47 13.41 10.84
C THR A 127 -21.93 13.52 10.42
N CYS A 128 -22.25 13.01 9.23
CA CYS A 128 -23.62 12.86 8.77
C CYS A 128 -24.31 11.75 9.56
#